data_AF-A0A4Y7JSE8-F1
#
_entry.id   AF-A0A4Y7JSE8-F1
#
_cell.length_a   1.000
_cell.length_b   1.000
_cell.length_c   1.000
_cell.angle_alpha   90.00
_cell.angle_beta   90.00
_cell.angle_gamma   90.00
#
_symmetry.space_group_name_H-M   'P 1'
#
loop_
_entity.id
_entity.type
_entity.pdbx_description
1 polymer ?
#
loop_
_entity_poly.entity_id
_entity_poly.type
_entity_poly.pdbx_seq_one_letter_code
_entity_poly.pdbx_strand_id
1 'polypeptide(L)'
;MVKKMRSSSVTRRVPEFFKIFFSPESFNKMKIPVEFLEQLTCEIPGIFSLRGPSGKVWRVRLLETGDGCYFEKGWQDFVIDNFMSD
;
A
#
# COMPACT_ATOMS: atom_id res chain seq x y z
N MET A 1 41.69 7.40 -24.15
CA MET A 1 40.73 8.39 -23.63
C MET A 1 39.57 7.66 -22.97
N VAL A 2 39.52 7.60 -21.63
CA VAL A 2 38.37 7.00 -20.92
C VAL A 2 37.35 8.10 -20.62
N LYS A 3 36.22 8.10 -21.34
CA LYS A 3 35.08 8.97 -20.99
C LYS A 3 34.40 8.36 -19.77
N LYS A 4 34.56 9.01 -18.62
CA LYS A 4 33.82 8.71 -17.39
C LYS A 4 32.35 8.99 -17.65
N MET A 5 31.54 7.93 -17.81
CA MET A 5 30.08 8.07 -17.83
C MET A 5 29.66 8.59 -16.46
N ARG A 6 29.02 9.76 -16.44
CA ARG A 6 28.31 10.23 -15.26
C ARG A 6 27.25 9.18 -14.95
N SER A 7 27.35 8.53 -13.80
CA SER A 7 26.23 7.77 -13.25
C SER A 7 25.14 8.81 -12.96
N SER A 8 24.16 8.92 -13.86
CA SER A 8 22.90 9.54 -13.49
C SER A 8 22.24 8.57 -12.52
N SER A 9 22.20 8.92 -11.24
CA SER A 9 21.34 8.28 -10.27
C SER A 9 19.91 8.43 -10.77
N VAL A 10 19.40 7.41 -11.46
CA VAL A 10 17.98 7.27 -11.73
C VAL A 10 17.36 7.09 -10.36
N THR A 11 16.82 8.15 -9.77
CA THR A 11 15.95 8.02 -8.61
C THR A 11 14.74 7.24 -9.10
N ARG A 12 14.66 5.96 -8.75
CA ARG A 12 13.43 5.18 -8.93
C ARG A 12 12.34 5.93 -8.17
N ARG A 13 11.35 6.48 -8.88
CA ARG A 13 10.18 7.08 -8.24
C ARG A 13 9.48 5.97 -7.46
N VAL A 14 9.25 6.21 -6.17
CA VAL A 14 8.44 5.32 -5.34
C VAL A 14 6.98 5.56 -5.73
N PRO A 15 6.20 4.52 -6.09
CA PRO A 15 4.78 4.68 -6.36
C PRO A 15 4.06 5.23 -5.13
N GLU A 16 3.14 6.17 -5.34
CA GLU A 16 2.38 6.83 -4.28
C GLU A 16 0.91 6.97 -4.71
N PHE A 17 -0.01 6.78 -3.77
CA PHE A 17 -1.43 7.07 -3.94
C PHE A 17 -2.01 7.57 -2.61
N PHE A 18 -3.16 8.25 -2.68
CA PHE A 18 -3.95 8.56 -1.50
C PHE A 18 -5.40 8.14 -1.71
N LYS A 19 -6.10 7.88 -0.62
CA LYS A 19 -7.52 7.55 -0.65
C LYS A 19 -8.22 8.20 0.54
N ILE A 20 -9.38 8.77 0.28
CA ILE A 20 -10.25 9.31 1.33
C ILE A 20 -10.90 8.12 2.05
N PHE A 21 -10.82 8.13 3.37
CA PHE A 21 -11.43 7.13 4.24
C PHE A 21 -12.88 7.54 4.55
N PHE A 22 -13.84 6.72 4.15
CA PHE A 22 -15.27 6.90 4.45
C PHE A 22 -15.74 5.77 5.36
N SER A 23 -16.32 6.12 6.51
CA SER A 23 -16.96 5.15 7.41
C SER A 23 -18.44 5.03 7.08
N PRO A 24 -19.02 3.82 6.99
CA PRO A 24 -18.42 2.53 7.34
C PRO A 24 -17.74 1.80 6.16
N GLU A 25 -17.80 2.31 4.92
CA GLU A 25 -17.42 1.53 3.74
C GLU A 25 -15.93 1.13 3.72
N SER A 26 -15.07 2.02 4.22
CA SER A 26 -13.62 1.86 4.28
C SER A 26 -13.15 1.17 5.55
N PHE A 27 -14.03 0.95 6.54
CA PHE A 27 -13.66 0.36 7.82
C PHE A 27 -13.33 -1.13 7.69
N ASN A 28 -14.21 -1.90 7.03
CA ASN A 28 -14.06 -3.35 6.92
C ASN A 28 -13.01 -3.76 5.89
N LYS A 29 -12.90 -3.00 4.80
CA LYS A 29 -11.95 -3.26 3.72
C LYS A 29 -11.62 -1.98 2.98
N MET A 30 -10.45 -1.93 2.35
CA MET A 30 -10.02 -0.77 1.56
C MET A 30 -9.58 -1.20 0.17
N LYS A 31 -10.25 -0.64 -0.85
CA LYS A 31 -9.95 -0.92 -2.26
C LYS A 31 -8.64 -0.26 -2.65
N ILE A 32 -7.74 -1.05 -3.22
CA ILE A 32 -6.44 -0.60 -3.73
C ILE A 32 -6.54 -0.40 -5.25
N PRO A 33 -6.05 0.73 -5.80
CA PRO A 33 -5.88 0.87 -7.25
C PRO A 33 -4.97 -0.22 -7.80
N VAL A 34 -5.42 -0.96 -8.81
CA VAL A 34 -4.65 -2.07 -9.39
C VAL A 34 -3.37 -1.54 -10.04
N GLU A 35 -3.46 -0.37 -10.67
CA GLU A 35 -2.34 0.33 -11.31
C GLU A 35 -1.23 0.64 -10.30
N PHE A 36 -1.58 0.91 -9.04
CA PHE A 36 -0.60 1.10 -7.98
C PHE A 36 0.10 -0.21 -7.60
N LEU A 37 -0.64 -1.33 -7.54
CA LEU A 37 -0.06 -2.65 -7.24
C LEU A 37 0.93 -3.09 -8.33
N GLU A 38 0.56 -2.90 -9.59
CA GLU A 38 1.40 -3.20 -10.76
C GLU A 38 2.71 -2.38 -10.77
N GLN A 39 2.70 -1.18 -10.20
CA GLN A 39 3.91 -0.36 -10.06
C GLN A 39 4.83 -0.82 -8.92
N LEU A 40 4.29 -1.50 -7.91
CA LEU A 40 5.07 -1.98 -6.77
C LEU A 40 5.79 -3.30 -7.07
N THR A 41 5.15 -4.18 -7.82
CA THR A 41 5.59 -5.57 -7.98
C THR A 41 5.08 -6.18 -9.28
N CYS A 42 5.88 -7.06 -9.88
CA CYS A 42 5.47 -7.84 -11.05
C CYS A 42 4.48 -8.97 -10.69
N GLU A 43 4.46 -9.38 -9.41
CA GLU A 43 3.55 -10.40 -8.88
C GLU A 43 2.90 -9.85 -7.61
N ILE A 44 1.58 -9.83 -7.56
CA ILE A 44 0.83 -9.26 -6.45
C ILE A 44 0.89 -10.24 -5.25
N PRO A 45 1.54 -9.89 -4.12
CA PRO A 45 1.60 -10.77 -2.97
C PRO A 45 0.25 -10.84 -2.25
N GLY A 46 -0.08 -12.00 -1.68
CA GLY A 46 -1.31 -12.14 -0.89
C GLY A 46 -1.28 -11.43 0.49
N ILE A 47 -0.11 -10.97 0.94
CA ILE A 47 0.07 -10.29 2.24
C ILE A 47 0.98 -9.07 2.06
N PHE A 48 0.55 -7.94 2.59
CA PHE A 48 1.30 -6.68 2.64
C PHE A 48 1.61 -6.26 4.07
N SER A 49 2.59 -5.39 4.24
CA SER A 49 2.92 -4.74 5.51
C SER A 49 2.62 -3.25 5.41
N LEU A 50 1.73 -2.75 6.26
CA LEU A 50 1.49 -1.32 6.43
C LEU A 50 2.34 -0.83 7.59
N ARG A 51 3.12 0.23 7.37
CA ARG A 51 3.91 0.87 8.43
C ARG A 51 3.31 2.23 8.74
N GLY A 52 2.97 2.45 10.00
CA GLY A 52 2.41 3.70 10.48
C GLY A 52 3.49 4.69 10.92
N PRO A 53 3.10 5.93 11.27
CA PRO A 53 4.04 6.98 11.66
C PRO A 53 4.90 6.62 12.88
N SER A 54 4.37 5.81 13.80
CA SER A 54 5.11 5.32 14.98
C SER A 54 6.11 4.20 14.69
N GLY A 55 6.19 3.73 13.44
CA GLY A 55 6.99 2.57 13.06
C GLY A 55 6.34 1.21 13.32
N LYS A 56 5.17 1.18 13.98
CA LYS A 56 4.36 -0.04 14.13
C LYS A 56 3.99 -0.58 12.73
N VAL A 57 3.95 -1.91 12.63
CA VAL A 57 3.67 -2.62 11.37
C VAL A 57 2.45 -3.50 11.53
N TRP A 58 1.53 -3.41 10.57
CA TRP A 58 0.35 -4.25 10.46
C TRP A 58 0.46 -5.12 9.22
N ARG A 59 0.23 -6.44 9.37
CA ARG A 59 0.15 -7.35 8.23
C ARG A 59 -1.27 -7.39 7.73
N VAL A 60 -1.48 -7.05 6.47
CA VAL A 60 -2.79 -7.04 5.83
C VAL A 60 -2.87 -8.05 4.70
N ARG A 61 -3.97 -8.77 4.59
CA ARG A 61 -4.22 -9.67 3.47
C ARG A 61 -4.81 -8.89 2.30
N LEU A 62 -4.31 -9.16 1.10
CA LEU A 62 -4.96 -8.73 -0.12
C LEU A 62 -6.00 -9.78 -0.54
N LEU A 63 -7.22 -9.33 -0.80
CA LEU A 63 -8.30 -10.09 -1.38
C LEU A 63 -8.55 -9.57 -2.80
N GLU A 64 -8.38 -10.44 -3.79
CA GLU A 64 -8.79 -10.18 -5.17
C GLU A 64 -10.22 -10.69 -5.38
N THR A 65 -11.08 -9.82 -5.91
CA THR A 65 -12.45 -10.15 -6.32
C THR A 65 -12.66 -9.69 -7.76
N GLY A 66 -13.77 -10.10 -8.38
CA GLY A 66 -14.15 -9.57 -9.71
C GLY A 66 -14.28 -8.04 -9.75
N ASP A 67 -14.50 -7.40 -8.60
CA ASP A 67 -14.65 -5.94 -8.48
C ASP A 67 -13.32 -5.22 -8.22
N GLY A 68 -12.24 -5.94 -7.94
CA GLY A 68 -10.89 -5.39 -7.74
C GLY A 68 -10.16 -5.96 -6.52
N CYS A 69 -9.10 -5.25 -6.09
CA CYS A 69 -8.22 -5.67 -5.00
C CYS A 69 -8.52 -4.91 -3.71
N TYR A 70 -8.55 -5.61 -2.57
CA TYR A 70 -8.90 -5.04 -1.27
C TYR A 70 -7.93 -5.48 -0.18
N PHE A 71 -7.55 -4.56 0.72
CA PHE A 71 -7.06 -4.95 2.05
C PHE A 71 -8.26 -5.29 2.94
N GLU A 72 -8.22 -6.44 3.60
CA GLU A 72 -9.32 -6.93 4.46
C GLU A 72 -8.78 -7.40 5.82
N LYS A 73 -8.28 -8.64 5.92
CA LYS A 73 -7.76 -9.16 7.21
C LYS A 73 -6.56 -8.34 7.67
N GLY A 74 -6.61 -7.82 8.90
CA GLY A 74 -5.61 -6.93 9.49
C GLY A 74 -5.78 -5.44 9.12
N TRP A 75 -6.67 -5.10 8.17
CA TRP A 75 -6.95 -3.71 7.83
C TRP A 75 -7.72 -2.99 8.95
N GLN A 76 -8.73 -3.64 9.53
CA GLN A 76 -9.50 -3.09 10.65
C GLN A 76 -8.60 -2.75 11.85
N ASP A 77 -7.65 -3.63 12.19
CA ASP A 77 -6.69 -3.39 13.28
C ASP A 77 -5.83 -2.14 13.00
N PHE A 78 -5.39 -1.98 11.74
CA PHE A 78 -4.69 -0.76 11.31
C PHE A 78 -5.57 0.48 11.46
N VAL A 79 -6.85 0.42 11.07
CA VAL A 79 -7.78 1.55 11.17
C VAL A 79 -8.04 1.93 12.61
N ILE A 80 -8.36 0.96 13.48
CA ILE A 80 -8.65 1.19 14.90
C ILE A 80 -7.48 1.89 15.59
N ASP A 81 -6.27 1.38 15.37
CA ASP A 81 -5.06 1.91 16.01
C ASP A 81 -4.64 3.31 15.51
N ASN A 82 -5.02 3.70 14.27
CA ASN A 82 -4.55 4.96 13.67
C ASN A 82 -5.64 6.04 13.56
N PHE A 83 -6.92 5.69 13.61
CA PHE A 83 -8.04 6.61 13.34
C PHE A 83 -9.14 6.58 14.41
N MET A 84 -9.15 5.62 15.33
CA MET A 84 -10.15 5.54 16.40
C MET A 84 -9.54 5.66 17.80
N SER A 85 -8.27 6.08 17.88
CA SER A 85 -7.57 6.37 19.14
C SER A 85 -7.70 7.85 19.50
N ASP A 86 -8.93 8.38 19.49
CA ASP A 86 -9.28 9.67 20.11
C ASP A 86 -10.00 9.42 21.44
#